data_AF-A0A3C1SL85-F1
#
_entry.id   AF-A0A3C1SL85-F1
#
_cell.length_a   1.000
_cell.length_b   1.000
_cell.length_c   1.000
_cell.angle_alpha   90.00
_cell.angle_beta   90.00
_cell.angle_gamma   90.00
#
_symmetry.space_group_name_H-M   'P 1'
#
loop_
_entity.id
_entity.type
_entity.pdbx_description
1 polymer ?
#
loop_
_entity_poly.entity_id
_entity_poly.type
_entity_poly.pdbx_seq_one_letter_code
_entity_poly.pdbx_strand_id
1 'polypeptide(L)' 'LGAAYCAGLATGFWKDKEELLANWKIDRVFTPEIKSSKRNALYAQWKKAVERCKGWAKPE' A
#
# COMPACT_ATOMS: atom_id res chain seq x y z
N LEU A 1 1.72 -6.73 -13.52
CA LEU A 1 2.79 -5.90 -14.14
C LEU A 1 4.20 -6.20 -13.61
N GLY A 2 4.41 -6.51 -12.33
CA GLY A 2 5.77 -6.74 -11.77
C GLY A 2 6.60 -7.83 -12.48
N ALA A 3 6.02 -9.00 -12.78
CA ALA A 3 6.73 -10.08 -13.45
C ALA A 3 7.17 -9.73 -14.89
N ALA A 4 6.35 -8.96 -15.62
CA ALA A 4 6.68 -8.51 -16.97
C ALA A 4 7.84 -7.50 -16.96
N TYR A 5 7.87 -6.60 -15.97
CA TYR A 5 8.97 -5.64 -15.80
C TYR A 5 10.30 -6.30 -15.48
N CYS A 6 10.30 -7.34 -14.62
CA CYS A 6 11.50 -8.12 -14.34
C CYS A 6 12.05 -8.82 -15.59
N ALA A 7 11.15 -9.41 -16.41
CA ALA A 7 11.54 -10.09 -17.64
C ALA A 7 12.07 -9.13 -18.73
N GLY A 8 11.46 -7.95 -18.89
CA GLY A 8 11.92 -6.97 -19.89
C GLY A 8 13.19 -6.21 -19.50
N LEU A 9 13.48 -6.04 -18.20
CA LEU A 9 14.78 -5.55 -17.74
C LEU A 9 15.90 -6.58 -17.99
N ALA A 10 15.62 -7.87 -17.78
CA ALA A 10 16.59 -8.94 -18.01
C ALA A 10 16.88 -9.19 -19.50
N THR A 11 15.93 -8.86 -20.38
CA THR A 11 16.04 -9.07 -21.84
C THR A 11 16.43 -7.80 -22.62
N GLY A 12 16.66 -6.68 -21.94
CA GLY A 12 17.05 -5.40 -22.57
C GLY A 12 15.92 -4.72 -23.35
N PHE A 13 14.67 -5.13 -23.14
CA PHE A 13 13.49 -4.50 -23.74
C PHE A 13 13.24 -3.09 -23.17
N TRP A 14 13.66 -2.84 -21.93
CA TRP A 14 13.76 -1.49 -21.35
C TRP A 14 15.23 -1.17 -21.10
N LYS A 15 15.68 0.02 -21.52
CA LYS A 15 17.08 0.43 -21.41
C LYS A 15 17.47 0.79 -19.98
N ASP A 16 16.52 1.30 -19.21
CA ASP A 16 16.75 1.79 -17.87
C ASP A 16 15.47 1.76 -17.01
N LYS A 17 15.61 1.99 -15.70
CA LYS A 17 14.47 2.01 -14.76
C LYS A 17 13.67 3.31 -14.92
N GLU A 18 14.30 4.35 -15.45
CA GLU A 18 13.74 5.67 -15.70
C GLU A 18 12.63 5.65 -16.77
N GLU A 19 12.78 4.88 -17.85
CA GLU A 19 11.76 4.72 -18.90
C GLU A 19 10.48 4.03 -18.37
N LEU A 20 10.67 3.13 -17.41
CA LEU A 20 9.62 2.38 -16.73
C LEU A 20 8.84 3.27 -15.74
N LEU A 21 9.54 4.19 -15.08
CA LEU A 21 8.96 5.25 -14.25
C LEU A 21 8.24 6.32 -15.09
N ALA A 22 8.75 6.65 -16.28
CA ALA A 22 8.10 7.59 -17.20
C ALA A 22 6.76 7.06 -17.74
N ASN A 23 6.66 5.74 -17.96
CA ASN A 23 5.40 5.08 -18.34
C ASN A 23 4.44 4.87 -17.16
N TRP A 24 4.89 5.11 -15.93
CA TRP A 24 4.04 4.97 -14.76
C TRP A 24 3.10 6.17 -14.63
N LYS A 25 1.85 5.99 -15.09
CA LYS A 25 0.79 6.98 -14.92
C LYS A 25 0.06 6.77 -13.60
N ILE A 26 0.04 7.83 -12.79
CA ILE A 26 -0.82 7.90 -11.61
C ILE A 26 -2.26 8.06 -12.09
N ASP A 27 -3.11 7.06 -11.84
CA ASP A 27 -4.53 7.10 -12.17
C ASP A 27 -5.29 8.07 -11.24
N ARG A 28 -4.98 8.04 -9.94
CA ARG A 28 -5.58 8.94 -8.96
C ARG A 28 -4.69 9.18 -7.75
N VAL A 29 -4.67 10.42 -7.28
CA VAL A 29 -4.08 10.81 -5.99
C VAL A 29 -5.20 11.15 -5.04
N PHE A 30 -5.18 10.56 -3.84
CA PHE A 30 -6.10 10.90 -2.76
C PHE A 30 -5.35 11.71 -1.70
N THR A 31 -5.90 12.86 -1.34
CA THR A 31 -5.35 13.73 -0.30
C THR A 31 -6.14 13.57 1.00
N PRO A 32 -5.51 13.73 2.16
CA PRO A 32 -6.19 13.55 3.44
C PRO A 32 -7.15 14.71 3.72
N GLU A 33 -8.45 14.48 3.54
CA GLU A 33 -9.50 15.48 3.82
C GLU A 33 -9.92 15.52 5.31
N ILE A 34 -9.51 14.53 6.09
CA ILE A 34 -9.87 14.43 7.51
C ILE A 34 -8.88 15.17 8.42
N LYS A 35 -9.42 15.99 9.33
CA LYS A 35 -8.66 16.64 10.40
C LYS A 35 -7.87 15.61 11.22
N SER A 36 -6.63 15.95 11.57
CA SER A 36 -5.71 15.07 12.31
C SER A 36 -6.31 14.56 13.63
N SER A 37 -7.01 15.41 14.37
CA SER A 37 -7.68 15.05 15.62
C SER A 37 -8.73 13.96 15.42
N LYS A 38 -9.59 14.09 14.41
CA LYS A 38 -10.64 13.11 14.07
C LYS A 38 -10.02 11.79 13.61
N ARG A 39 -8.96 11.84 12.78
CA ARG A 39 -8.21 10.66 12.34
C ARG A 39 -7.64 9.87 13.53
N ASN A 40 -7.01 10.58 14.48
CA ASN A 40 -6.39 9.97 15.65
C ASN A 40 -7.43 9.32 16.57
N ALA A 41 -8.58 9.98 16.78
CA ALA A 41 -9.68 9.43 17.58
C ALA A 41 -10.24 8.14 16.97
N LEU A 42 -10.50 8.14 15.66
CA LEU A 42 -10.98 6.94 14.94
C LEU A 42 -9.95 5.81 15.00
N TYR A 43 -8.68 6.13 14.80
CA TYR A 43 -7.60 5.15 14.85
C TYR A 43 -7.43 4.54 16.25
N ALA A 44 -7.57 5.33 17.31
CA ALA A 44 -7.52 4.84 18.69
C ALA A 44 -8.66 3.84 18.98
N GLN A 45 -9.87 4.13 18.51
CA GLN A 45 -11.01 3.23 18.65
C GLN A 45 -10.82 1.93 17.85
N TRP A 46 -10.30 2.03 16.63
CA TRP A 46 -9.97 0.86 15.82
C TRP A 46 -8.96 -0.04 16.53
N LYS A 47 -7.86 0.52 17.06
CA LYS A 47 -6.89 -0.25 17.86
C LYS A 47 -7.54 -0.98 19.02
N LYS A 48 -8.42 -0.30 19.76
CA LYS A 48 -9.16 -0.90 20.88
C LYS A 48 -10.04 -2.07 20.42
N ALA A 49 -10.65 -1.98 19.24
CA ALA A 49 -11.42 -3.08 18.66
C ALA A 49 -10.51 -4.25 18.26
N VAL A 50 -9.38 -3.98 17.62
CA VAL A 50 -8.40 -5.00 17.23
C VAL A 50 -7.89 -5.79 18.44
N GLU A 51 -7.54 -5.12 19.54
CA GLU A 51 -7.10 -5.81 20.75
C GLU A 51 -8.17 -6.76 21.32
N ARG A 52 -9.45 -6.38 21.23
CA ARG A 52 -10.55 -7.23 21.70
C ARG A 52 -10.80 -8.45 20.81
N CYS A 53 -10.38 -8.41 19.55
CA CYS A 53 -10.50 -9.52 18.62
C CYS A 53 -9.33 -10.51 18.72
N LYS A 54 -8.26 -10.18 19.45
CA LYS A 54 -7.12 -11.09 19.65
C LYS A 54 -7.45 -12.19 20.66
N GLY A 55 -6.73 -13.30 20.57
CA GLY A 55 -6.86 -14.43 21.52
C GLY A 55 -8.18 -15.19 21.40
N TRP A 56 -8.91 -15.03 20.29
CA TRP A 56 -10.13 -15.78 20.02
C TRP A 56 -9.89 -17.28 19.89
N ALA A 57 -8.87 -17.67 19.11
CA ALA A 57 -8.44 -19.05 19.00
C ALA A 57 -7.45 -19.37 20.14
N LYS A 58 -7.77 -20.38 20.95
CA LYS A 58 -6.82 -20.97 21.89
C LYS A 58 -6.07 -22.10 21.16
N PRO A 59 -4.75 -22.21 21.31
CA PRO A 59 -4.03 -23.40 20.85
C PRO A 59 -4.51 -24.63 21.64
N GLU A 60 -4.63 -25.76 20.95
CA GLU A 60 -4.83 -27.10 21.55
C GLU A 60 -3.56 -27.58 22.26
#